data_AF-A0A939KG43-F1
#
_entry.id   AF-A0A939KG43-F1
#
_cell.length_a   1.000
_cell.length_b   1.000
_cell.length_c   1.000
_cell.angle_alpha   90.00
_cell.angle_beta   90.00
_cell.angle_gamma   90.00
#
_symmetry.space_group_name_H-M   'P 1'
#
loop_
_entity.id
_entity.type
_entity.pdbx_description
1 polymer ?
#
loop_
_entity_poly.entity_id
_entity_poly.type
_entity_poly.pdbx_seq_one_letter_code
_entity_poly.pdbx_strand_id
1 'polypeptide(L)'
;MRLILRSALFAVVCLMALVSCSQTSNNSADNALKSSSYQFKVSQTIQLGKAPHGIRVEGDMAYVANAGSDNIGVIDLTLGKQIRTIPIKGVPLDLIRVENDWLVTAFRGTVISRINNEGEVINTYDVGESPSLFSGKYGSDTNLISVTSEFADRLSFIDTKTHAIKHISTGKNPYPAHITSDGVLAFIPNRTDGTVTVYDLLNDKLAAIVPVCSKPEGGALTLDEVSYMVACGGDNRVVFINTASFKVVNEITDGIGSRPFSVVAGPDGQYAYVNNAGGDTISVIDLIQEQVIDSIIVGKQPIVMRIKERTLYVTNEISNTLSVIPLPAAPKKTLPTMKNEVIVLGLIHGGHNTSEIYGLDRLDKAFRAINPDYVLTEMPPNRFDEAQADWAKYGEIREVRIKRFAEYVGMLYPRTNDMDFTIIPTAGWNTHMNDFRRGALARIAKDPARTEQWKEYQQSIKLMGEKLEAAGGDDPLFIHSNEYDEIIKDGYGGPYQQYFNDDLGTGGWKTINEAHYANIDKALNKHSGEGKRFVITYGAGHKYWILQELRKRQDITIINAKPFFNKF
;
A
#
# COMPACT_ATOMS: atom_id res chain seq x y z
N MET A 1 19.82 -40.91 44.48
CA MET A 1 19.71 -40.62 45.94
C MET A 1 19.62 -39.09 46.06
N ARG A 2 18.40 -38.52 46.10
CA ARG A 2 17.79 -37.80 47.26
C ARG A 2 18.73 -36.74 47.88
N LEU A 3 18.39 -35.47 48.17
CA LEU A 3 17.18 -34.63 48.27
C LEU A 3 17.77 -33.20 48.56
N ILE A 4 17.39 -32.08 47.90
CA ILE A 4 16.32 -31.11 48.24
C ILE A 4 16.67 -29.89 49.16
N LEU A 5 16.16 -28.70 48.74
CA LEU A 5 15.78 -27.43 49.46
C LEU A 5 16.92 -26.48 49.94
N ARG A 6 16.84 -25.13 50.00
CA ARG A 6 16.00 -24.04 49.45
C ARG A 6 16.55 -22.70 50.04
N SER A 7 16.40 -21.60 49.28
CA SER A 7 16.09 -20.19 49.68
C SER A 7 17.04 -19.31 50.54
N ALA A 8 17.37 -18.13 50.00
CA ALA A 8 17.39 -16.80 50.65
C ALA A 8 17.40 -15.72 49.53
N LEU A 9 16.28 -15.06 49.22
CA LEU A 9 15.82 -13.75 49.73
C LEU A 9 16.92 -12.67 49.82
N PHE A 10 16.95 -11.73 48.88
CA PHE A 10 17.54 -10.40 49.07
C PHE A 10 16.58 -9.35 48.54
N ALA A 11 16.00 -8.61 49.47
CA ALA A 11 15.32 -7.35 49.22
C ALA A 11 16.37 -6.24 49.11
N VAL A 12 16.26 -5.39 48.09
CA VAL A 12 16.95 -4.10 48.05
C VAL A 12 15.89 -3.02 48.03
N VAL A 13 15.76 -2.36 49.18
CA VAL A 13 15.11 -1.08 49.38
C VAL A 13 15.98 -0.03 48.69
N CYS A 14 15.41 0.76 47.77
CA CYS A 14 16.04 2.02 47.36
C CYS A 14 15.07 3.17 47.60
N LEU A 15 15.61 4.16 48.30
CA LEU A 15 14.97 5.23 49.03
C LEU A 15 14.51 6.34 48.08
N MET A 16 13.32 6.89 48.34
CA MET A 16 12.83 8.11 47.72
C MET A 16 13.75 9.29 48.05
N ALA A 17 14.16 10.03 47.03
CA ALA A 17 14.65 11.41 47.18
C ALA A 17 13.72 12.34 46.40
N LEU A 18 12.87 13.05 47.15
CA LEU A 18 12.11 14.20 46.70
C LEU A 18 13.09 15.35 46.41
N VAL A 19 13.15 15.80 45.17
CA VAL A 19 13.61 17.15 44.83
C VAL A 19 12.49 17.81 44.06
N SER A 20 11.81 18.71 44.75
CA SER A 20 10.91 19.70 44.18
C SER A 20 11.74 20.76 43.45
N CYS A 21 11.51 20.95 42.16
CA CYS A 21 11.65 22.27 41.56
C CYS A 21 10.58 22.46 40.48
N SER A 22 9.65 23.35 40.81
CA SER A 22 8.63 23.90 39.93
C SER A 22 9.26 24.72 38.80
N GLN A 23 8.94 24.38 37.55
CA GLN A 23 8.74 25.38 36.50
C GLN A 23 7.56 24.97 35.64
N THR A 24 6.60 25.88 35.60
CA THR A 24 5.36 25.86 34.84
C THR A 24 5.63 26.14 33.37
N SER A 25 5.24 25.21 32.48
CA SER A 25 4.78 25.55 31.14
C SER A 25 3.50 24.77 30.88
N ASN A 26 2.38 25.49 30.96
CA ASN A 26 1.06 24.99 30.58
C ASN A 26 1.05 24.63 29.10
N ASN A 27 1.07 23.33 28.77
CA ASN A 27 0.55 22.83 27.51
C ASN A 27 -0.47 21.73 27.83
N SER A 28 -1.68 22.16 28.17
CA SER A 28 -2.86 21.30 28.35
C SER A 28 -3.45 20.80 27.01
N ALA A 29 -2.65 20.77 25.94
CA ALA A 29 -3.03 20.27 24.62
C ALA A 29 -2.37 18.92 24.27
N ASP A 30 -1.21 18.59 24.86
CA ASP A 30 -0.46 17.37 24.50
C ASP A 30 -0.94 16.08 25.21
N ASN A 31 -1.77 16.21 26.27
CA ASN A 31 -2.30 15.07 27.01
C ASN A 31 -3.76 14.71 26.64
N ALA A 32 -4.37 15.41 25.68
CA ALA A 32 -5.78 15.20 25.31
C ALA A 32 -6.00 14.24 24.12
N LEU A 33 -4.92 13.74 23.48
CA LEU A 33 -5.00 12.80 22.35
C LEU A 33 -4.74 11.32 22.71
N LYS A 34 -4.54 10.98 23.99
CA LYS A 34 -4.30 9.60 24.46
C LYS A 34 -5.52 8.85 25.00
N SER A 35 -6.75 9.31 24.75
CA SER A 35 -7.94 8.62 25.28
C SER A 35 -9.16 8.55 24.35
N SER A 36 -8.97 8.50 23.03
CA SER A 36 -9.96 7.78 22.22
C SER A 36 -9.72 6.30 22.48
N SER A 37 -10.53 5.69 23.34
CA SER A 37 -10.49 4.26 23.62
C SER A 37 -10.85 3.49 22.35
N TYR A 38 -9.88 3.32 21.45
CA TYR A 38 -10.02 2.35 20.40
C TYR A 38 -10.17 0.99 21.10
N GLN A 39 -11.36 0.39 21.03
CA GLN A 39 -11.62 -0.87 21.74
C GLN A 39 -11.05 -2.06 20.95
N PHE A 40 -9.75 -2.03 20.66
CA PHE A 40 -9.05 -3.17 20.07
C PHE A 40 -8.76 -4.19 21.17
N LYS A 41 -9.71 -5.09 21.43
CA LYS A 41 -9.58 -6.10 22.48
C LYS A 41 -9.96 -7.48 21.98
N VAL A 42 -9.29 -8.49 22.52
CA VAL A 42 -9.68 -9.89 22.32
C VAL A 42 -11.07 -10.09 22.93
N SER A 43 -12.07 -10.46 22.11
CA SER A 43 -13.42 -10.80 22.58
C SER A 43 -13.51 -12.26 23.01
N GLN A 44 -12.69 -13.12 22.43
CA GLN A 44 -12.73 -14.56 22.66
C GLN A 44 -11.35 -15.17 22.45
N THR A 45 -11.01 -16.13 23.30
CA THR A 45 -9.84 -17.01 23.12
C THR A 45 -10.33 -18.45 23.07
N ILE A 46 -10.07 -19.13 21.95
CA ILE A 46 -10.56 -20.49 21.70
C ILE A 46 -9.37 -21.45 21.75
N GLN A 47 -9.50 -22.55 22.49
CA GLN A 47 -8.49 -23.60 22.54
C GLN A 47 -8.47 -24.41 21.24
N LEU A 48 -7.27 -24.66 20.71
CA LEU A 48 -7.03 -25.40 19.47
C LEU A 48 -6.16 -26.64 19.73
N GLY A 49 -5.86 -27.37 18.65
CA GLY A 49 -4.77 -28.35 18.63
C GLY A 49 -3.39 -27.71 18.80
N LYS A 50 -2.36 -28.55 18.89
CA LYS A 50 -0.96 -28.15 19.07
C LYS A 50 -0.40 -27.42 17.83
N ALA A 51 0.35 -26.35 18.08
CA ALA A 51 1.00 -25.50 17.06
C ALA A 51 0.04 -25.09 15.93
N PRO A 52 -1.06 -24.38 16.24
CA PRO A 52 -1.97 -23.86 15.23
C PRO A 52 -1.23 -22.84 14.35
N HIS A 53 -1.38 -22.97 13.04
CA HIS A 53 -0.70 -22.15 12.05
C HIS A 53 -1.72 -21.42 11.17
N GLY A 54 -1.98 -21.87 9.93
CA GLY A 54 -2.93 -21.25 9.01
C GLY A 54 -4.39 -21.41 9.44
N ILE A 55 -5.21 -20.41 9.16
CA ILE A 55 -6.65 -20.39 9.45
C ILE A 55 -7.45 -19.96 8.22
N ARG A 56 -8.64 -20.54 8.04
CA ARG A 56 -9.68 -20.10 7.09
C ARG A 56 -11.02 -19.97 7.79
N VAL A 57 -11.74 -18.89 7.52
CA VAL A 57 -13.05 -18.60 8.12
C VAL A 57 -14.11 -18.64 7.02
N GLU A 58 -15.13 -19.48 7.21
CA GLU A 58 -16.25 -19.67 6.30
C GLU A 58 -17.57 -19.65 7.10
N GLY A 59 -18.27 -18.52 7.04
CA GLY A 59 -19.44 -18.28 7.89
C GLY A 59 -19.06 -18.32 9.38
N ASP A 60 -19.83 -19.06 10.16
CA ASP A 60 -19.59 -19.25 11.61
C ASP A 60 -18.55 -20.34 11.92
N MET A 61 -17.92 -20.91 10.89
CA MET A 61 -16.90 -21.96 11.03
C MET A 61 -15.52 -21.41 10.73
N ALA A 62 -14.53 -21.87 11.50
CA ALA A 62 -13.12 -21.72 11.16
C ALA A 62 -12.44 -23.07 11.03
N TYR A 63 -11.47 -23.15 10.12
CA TYR A 63 -10.65 -24.31 9.89
C TYR A 63 -9.19 -23.94 10.11
N VAL A 64 -8.51 -24.67 11.00
CA VAL A 64 -7.14 -24.34 11.42
C VAL A 64 -6.20 -25.50 11.15
N ALA A 65 -5.10 -25.24 10.46
CA ALA A 65 -4.00 -26.18 10.33
C ALA A 65 -3.26 -26.29 11.68
N ASN A 66 -3.43 -27.41 12.38
CA ASN A 66 -2.74 -27.69 13.64
C ASN A 66 -1.46 -28.47 13.35
N ALA A 67 -0.37 -27.74 13.07
CA ALA A 67 0.90 -28.29 12.60
C ALA A 67 1.48 -29.35 13.53
N GLY A 68 1.33 -29.18 14.85
CA GLY A 68 1.85 -30.10 15.86
C GLY A 68 0.88 -31.21 16.27
N SER A 69 -0.30 -31.29 15.63
CA SER A 69 -1.30 -32.33 15.87
C SER A 69 -1.68 -33.11 14.63
N ASP A 70 -1.00 -32.85 13.50
CA ASP A 70 -1.20 -33.53 12.23
C ASP A 70 -2.69 -33.57 11.81
N ASN A 71 -3.40 -32.44 11.98
CA ASN A 71 -4.81 -32.34 11.62
C ASN A 71 -5.24 -30.92 11.27
N ILE A 72 -6.41 -30.83 10.63
CA ILE A 72 -7.17 -29.58 10.52
C ILE A 72 -8.22 -29.57 11.64
N GLY A 73 -8.15 -28.60 12.55
CA GLY A 73 -9.20 -28.32 13.51
C GLY A 73 -10.40 -27.66 12.83
N VAL A 74 -11.61 -28.10 13.16
CA VAL A 74 -12.87 -27.47 12.77
C VAL A 74 -13.46 -26.79 14.00
N ILE A 75 -13.52 -25.46 13.97
CA ILE A 75 -13.91 -24.59 15.06
C ILE A 75 -15.28 -24.02 14.75
N ASP A 76 -16.19 -24.14 15.70
CA ASP A 76 -17.45 -23.40 15.71
C ASP A 76 -17.20 -22.09 16.46
N LEU A 77 -17.27 -20.96 15.74
CA LEU A 77 -16.96 -19.64 16.29
C LEU A 77 -18.06 -19.14 17.22
N THR A 78 -19.31 -19.54 16.97
CA THR A 78 -20.46 -19.22 17.81
C THR A 78 -20.37 -19.94 19.16
N LEU A 79 -19.99 -21.22 19.15
CA LEU A 79 -19.77 -22.00 20.36
C LEU A 79 -18.42 -21.72 21.03
N GLY A 80 -17.47 -21.14 20.29
CA GLY A 80 -16.15 -20.81 20.82
C GLY A 80 -15.26 -22.02 21.09
N LYS A 81 -15.39 -23.08 20.29
CA LYS A 81 -14.64 -24.33 20.53
C LYS A 81 -14.35 -25.10 19.25
N GLN A 82 -13.26 -25.86 19.27
CA GLN A 82 -13.01 -26.89 18.28
C GLN A 82 -14.02 -28.04 18.48
N ILE A 83 -14.80 -28.36 17.44
CA ILE A 83 -15.86 -29.38 17.47
C ILE A 83 -15.47 -30.68 16.78
N ARG A 84 -14.52 -30.64 15.85
CA ARG A 84 -14.05 -31.80 15.09
C ARG A 84 -12.60 -31.58 14.63
N THR A 85 -11.92 -32.67 14.27
CA THR A 85 -10.64 -32.64 13.56
C THR A 85 -10.75 -33.45 12.28
N ILE A 86 -10.06 -33.01 11.23
CA ILE A 86 -9.85 -33.76 9.99
C ILE A 86 -8.38 -34.22 9.99
N PRO A 87 -8.10 -35.53 10.04
CA PRO A 87 -6.73 -36.03 10.07
C PRO A 87 -5.99 -35.68 8.77
N ILE A 88 -4.70 -35.34 8.87
CA ILE A 88 -3.84 -35.20 7.71
C ILE A 88 -2.44 -35.73 8.04
N LYS A 89 -1.79 -36.39 7.08
CA LYS A 89 -0.39 -36.82 7.28
C LYS A 89 0.55 -35.63 7.10
N GLY A 90 1.52 -35.50 7.99
CA GLY A 90 2.54 -34.45 7.94
C GLY A 90 2.21 -33.24 8.80
N VAL A 91 2.93 -32.13 8.58
CA VAL A 91 2.88 -30.91 9.39
C VAL A 91 2.06 -29.85 8.64
N PRO A 92 0.72 -29.80 8.76
CA PRO A 92 -0.09 -28.88 7.97
C PRO A 92 0.21 -27.43 8.34
N LEU A 93 0.42 -26.55 7.35
CA LEU A 93 0.66 -25.13 7.58
C LEU A 93 -0.50 -24.24 7.20
N ASP A 94 -1.20 -24.54 6.10
CA ASP A 94 -2.33 -23.76 5.63
C ASP A 94 -3.27 -24.59 4.77
N LEU A 95 -4.47 -24.07 4.55
CA LEU A 95 -5.49 -24.71 3.74
C LEU A 95 -6.31 -23.69 2.95
N ILE A 96 -6.87 -24.11 1.82
CA ILE A 96 -7.80 -23.30 1.03
C ILE A 96 -8.86 -24.17 0.36
N ARG A 97 -10.09 -23.67 0.29
CA ARG A 97 -11.23 -24.37 -0.30
C ARG A 97 -11.13 -24.39 -1.83
N VAL A 98 -11.25 -25.57 -2.41
CA VAL A 98 -11.34 -25.80 -3.85
C VAL A 98 -12.57 -26.66 -4.11
N GLU A 99 -13.61 -26.05 -4.68
CA GLU A 99 -14.92 -26.69 -4.80
C GLU A 99 -15.42 -27.18 -3.42
N ASN A 100 -15.64 -28.49 -3.26
CA ASN A 100 -16.06 -29.11 -2.00
C ASN A 100 -14.89 -29.64 -1.15
N ASP A 101 -13.67 -29.57 -1.67
CA ASP A 101 -12.46 -30.14 -1.09
C ASP A 101 -11.52 -29.06 -0.55
N TRP A 102 -10.40 -29.49 0.02
CA TRP A 102 -9.34 -28.63 0.54
C TRP A 102 -8.03 -28.89 -0.15
N LEU A 103 -7.33 -27.84 -0.59
CA LEU A 103 -5.89 -27.93 -0.73
C LEU A 103 -5.23 -27.62 0.60
N VAL A 104 -4.21 -28.41 0.96
CA VAL A 104 -3.48 -28.27 2.21
C VAL A 104 -1.98 -28.29 1.93
N THR A 105 -1.26 -27.34 2.53
CA THR A 105 0.21 -27.30 2.52
C THR A 105 0.77 -28.02 3.74
N ALA A 106 1.95 -28.63 3.59
CA ALA A 106 2.64 -29.30 4.67
C ALA A 106 4.12 -28.88 4.74
N PHE A 107 4.57 -28.41 5.91
CA PHE A 107 5.96 -28.03 6.14
C PHE A 107 6.90 -29.21 5.91
N ARG A 108 8.04 -28.99 5.24
CA ARG A 108 9.01 -30.01 4.81
C ARG A 108 8.47 -31.09 3.86
N GLY A 109 7.20 -31.02 3.48
CA GLY A 109 6.68 -31.77 2.34
C GLY A 109 7.16 -31.16 1.03
N THR A 110 7.05 -31.91 -0.07
CA THR A 110 7.35 -31.41 -1.43
C THR A 110 6.08 -31.15 -2.25
N VAL A 111 4.92 -31.53 -1.72
CA VAL A 111 3.63 -31.46 -2.41
C VAL A 111 2.61 -30.70 -1.57
N ILE A 112 1.63 -30.12 -2.25
CA ILE A 112 0.33 -29.78 -1.64
C ILE A 112 -0.67 -30.91 -1.91
N SER A 113 -1.54 -31.19 -0.96
CA SER A 113 -2.51 -32.28 -1.02
C SER A 113 -3.93 -31.74 -1.16
N ARG A 114 -4.68 -32.21 -2.17
CA ARG A 114 -6.14 -32.06 -2.24
C ARG A 114 -6.78 -33.16 -1.39
N ILE A 115 -7.57 -32.79 -0.39
CA ILE A 115 -8.24 -33.72 0.52
C ILE A 115 -9.75 -33.47 0.57
N ASN A 116 -10.54 -34.51 0.79
CA ASN A 116 -11.97 -34.38 1.11
C ASN A 116 -12.19 -33.97 2.58
N ASN A 117 -13.44 -33.91 3.03
CA ASN A 117 -13.80 -33.49 4.39
C ASN A 117 -13.53 -34.57 5.46
N GLU A 118 -13.12 -35.76 5.04
CA GLU A 118 -12.71 -36.90 5.86
C GLU A 118 -11.19 -36.98 6.02
N GLY A 119 -10.43 -36.21 5.23
CA GLY A 119 -8.97 -36.18 5.24
C GLY A 119 -8.32 -37.13 4.25
N GLU A 120 -9.10 -37.75 3.36
CA GLU A 120 -8.60 -38.64 2.33
C GLU A 120 -7.97 -37.82 1.20
N VAL A 121 -6.77 -38.19 0.79
CA VAL A 121 -6.04 -37.52 -0.29
C VAL A 121 -6.63 -37.93 -1.64
N ILE A 122 -7.14 -36.94 -2.36
CA ILE A 122 -7.72 -37.06 -3.70
C ILE A 122 -6.62 -36.91 -4.76
N ASN A 123 -5.76 -35.91 -4.60
CA ASN A 123 -4.68 -35.61 -5.53
C ASN A 123 -3.54 -34.86 -4.84
N THR A 124 -2.36 -34.83 -5.45
CA THR A 124 -1.20 -34.07 -4.96
C THR A 124 -0.56 -33.27 -6.09
N TYR A 125 0.00 -32.11 -5.77
CA TYR A 125 0.70 -31.25 -6.72
C TYR A 125 2.13 -31.00 -6.22
N ASP A 126 3.14 -31.31 -7.03
CA ASP A 126 4.54 -31.02 -6.71
C ASP A 126 4.81 -29.52 -6.88
N VAL A 127 5.12 -28.87 -5.76
CA VAL A 127 5.40 -27.43 -5.69
C VAL A 127 6.78 -27.16 -5.12
N GLY A 128 7.58 -28.20 -4.89
CA GLY A 128 8.86 -28.13 -4.20
C GLY A 128 8.76 -28.12 -2.67
N GLU A 129 9.91 -28.24 -2.03
CA GLU A 129 10.06 -28.40 -0.59
C GLU A 129 9.52 -27.22 0.25
N SER A 130 8.81 -27.58 1.32
CA SER A 130 8.19 -26.70 2.32
C SER A 130 7.21 -25.67 1.74
N PRO A 131 6.09 -26.10 1.12
CA PRO A 131 5.00 -25.19 0.80
C PRO A 131 4.48 -24.50 2.06
N SER A 132 4.44 -23.16 2.03
CA SER A 132 4.06 -22.28 3.14
C SER A 132 2.55 -22.00 3.16
N LEU A 133 2.14 -20.77 3.44
CA LEU A 133 0.74 -20.35 3.29
C LEU A 133 0.36 -20.14 1.82
N PHE A 134 -0.92 -20.31 1.50
CA PHE A 134 -1.45 -19.92 0.20
C PHE A 134 -1.52 -18.40 0.10
N SER A 135 -1.12 -17.86 -1.05
CA SER A 135 -1.15 -16.43 -1.36
C SER A 135 -2.54 -15.94 -1.77
N GLY A 136 -3.45 -16.84 -2.19
CA GLY A 136 -4.84 -16.53 -2.51
C GLY A 136 -5.37 -17.30 -3.73
N LYS A 137 -6.61 -16.99 -4.13
CA LYS A 137 -7.17 -17.33 -5.46
C LYS A 137 -6.91 -16.16 -6.40
N TYR A 138 -6.55 -16.43 -7.64
CA TYR A 138 -6.16 -15.41 -8.62
C TYR A 138 -7.13 -15.34 -9.80
N GLY A 139 -7.44 -14.12 -10.26
CA GLY A 139 -8.31 -13.87 -11.41
C GLY A 139 -9.79 -14.16 -11.12
N SER A 140 -10.65 -13.97 -12.12
CA SER A 140 -12.08 -14.34 -12.03
C SER A 140 -12.30 -15.86 -11.95
N ASP A 141 -11.26 -16.65 -12.24
CA ASP A 141 -11.28 -18.11 -12.21
C ASP A 141 -10.85 -18.63 -10.84
N THR A 142 -11.79 -19.19 -10.08
CA THR A 142 -11.58 -19.70 -8.71
C THR A 142 -10.64 -20.92 -8.61
N ASN A 143 -9.99 -21.30 -9.71
CA ASN A 143 -9.21 -22.52 -9.91
C ASN A 143 -7.69 -22.28 -10.00
N LEU A 144 -7.26 -21.01 -10.11
CA LEU A 144 -5.84 -20.65 -10.08
C LEU A 144 -5.43 -20.29 -8.66
N ILE A 145 -4.53 -21.10 -8.10
CA ILE A 145 -4.09 -21.00 -6.71
C ILE A 145 -2.59 -20.86 -6.66
N SER A 146 -2.11 -19.91 -5.87
CA SER A 146 -0.68 -19.69 -5.71
C SER A 146 -0.18 -20.07 -4.32
N VAL A 147 1.01 -20.66 -4.29
CA VAL A 147 1.70 -21.10 -3.06
C VAL A 147 3.19 -20.84 -3.19
N THR A 148 3.78 -20.35 -2.12
CA THR A 148 5.23 -20.18 -2.01
C THR A 148 5.85 -21.39 -1.32
N SER A 149 6.96 -21.89 -1.82
CA SER A 149 7.69 -23.03 -1.26
C SER A 149 9.03 -22.56 -0.68
N GLU A 150 9.14 -22.59 0.64
CA GLU A 150 10.19 -21.91 1.40
C GLU A 150 11.59 -22.50 1.17
N PHE A 151 11.71 -23.81 0.92
CA PHE A 151 13.04 -24.43 0.71
C PHE A 151 13.30 -24.77 -0.77
N ALA A 152 12.31 -24.52 -1.63
CA ALA A 152 12.46 -24.63 -3.08
C ALA A 152 12.63 -23.29 -3.79
N ASP A 153 12.71 -22.19 -3.03
CA ASP A 153 12.95 -20.81 -3.47
C ASP A 153 12.09 -20.42 -4.69
N ARG A 154 10.78 -20.70 -4.59
CA ARG A 154 9.84 -20.45 -5.68
C ARG A 154 8.43 -20.10 -5.24
N LEU A 155 7.74 -19.37 -6.11
CA LEU A 155 6.29 -19.23 -6.16
C LEU A 155 5.74 -20.20 -7.22
N SER A 156 4.68 -20.94 -6.89
CA SER A 156 4.01 -21.85 -7.82
C SER A 156 2.56 -21.46 -8.01
N PHE A 157 2.09 -21.49 -9.26
CA PHE A 157 0.68 -21.34 -9.64
C PHE A 157 0.16 -22.70 -10.09
N ILE A 158 -0.94 -23.15 -9.46
CA ILE A 158 -1.62 -24.40 -9.78
C ILE A 158 -2.98 -24.06 -10.41
N ASP A 159 -3.26 -24.64 -11.57
CA ASP A 159 -4.62 -24.74 -12.10
C ASP A 159 -5.22 -26.06 -11.63
N THR A 160 -6.22 -25.98 -10.75
CA THR A 160 -6.84 -27.17 -10.15
C THR A 160 -7.77 -27.94 -11.09
N LYS A 161 -8.14 -27.36 -12.24
CA LYS A 161 -8.94 -28.04 -13.27
C LYS A 161 -8.06 -28.81 -14.24
N THR A 162 -6.98 -28.19 -14.72
CA THR A 162 -6.09 -28.80 -15.72
C THR A 162 -4.91 -29.55 -15.10
N HIS A 163 -4.67 -29.35 -13.80
CA HIS A 163 -3.49 -29.81 -13.06
C HIS A 163 -2.16 -29.21 -13.56
N ALA A 164 -2.21 -28.16 -14.38
CA ALA A 164 -1.02 -27.46 -14.81
C ALA A 164 -0.37 -26.72 -13.63
N ILE A 165 0.96 -26.73 -13.57
CA ILE A 165 1.75 -26.02 -12.56
C ILE A 165 2.77 -25.14 -13.27
N LYS A 166 2.80 -23.86 -12.91
CA LYS A 166 3.83 -22.91 -13.33
C LYS A 166 4.67 -22.51 -12.13
N HIS A 167 5.99 -22.61 -12.25
CA HIS A 167 6.92 -22.16 -11.23
C HIS A 167 7.60 -20.84 -11.62
N ILE A 168 7.81 -19.99 -10.63
CA ILE A 168 8.53 -18.73 -10.72
C ILE A 168 9.63 -18.76 -9.65
N SER A 169 10.88 -18.58 -10.06
CA SER A 169 12.00 -18.51 -9.11
C SER A 169 11.94 -17.21 -8.31
N THR A 170 12.26 -17.28 -7.03
CA THR A 170 12.30 -16.13 -6.11
C THR A 170 13.71 -15.95 -5.56
N GLY A 171 13.88 -15.07 -4.56
CA GLY A 171 15.03 -15.15 -3.66
C GLY A 171 14.89 -16.31 -2.67
N LYS A 172 15.86 -16.41 -1.76
CA LYS A 172 15.97 -17.52 -0.79
C LYS A 172 14.99 -17.40 0.36
N ASN A 173 14.44 -18.55 0.71
CA ASN A 173 13.49 -18.71 1.79
C ASN A 173 12.30 -17.76 1.67
N PRO A 174 11.56 -17.82 0.56
CA PRO A 174 10.44 -16.93 0.34
C PRO A 174 9.31 -17.22 1.33
N TYR A 175 8.64 -16.18 1.80
CA TYR A 175 7.40 -16.26 2.57
C TYR A 175 6.21 -15.88 1.65
N PRO A 176 4.95 -16.17 2.01
CA PRO A 176 3.80 -16.07 1.12
C PRO A 176 3.75 -14.77 0.31
N ALA A 177 3.64 -14.93 -1.00
CA ALA A 177 3.48 -13.84 -1.95
C ALA A 177 2.16 -13.09 -1.78
N HIS A 178 2.12 -11.82 -2.20
CA HIS A 178 0.90 -11.04 -2.37
C HIS A 178 0.82 -10.54 -3.80
N ILE A 179 -0.33 -10.76 -4.44
CA ILE A 179 -0.56 -10.40 -5.84
C ILE A 179 -1.52 -9.22 -5.88
N THR A 180 -1.25 -8.25 -6.75
CA THR A 180 -2.15 -7.11 -6.97
C THR A 180 -3.49 -7.57 -7.53
N SER A 181 -4.53 -6.79 -7.28
CA SER A 181 -5.92 -7.10 -7.63
C SER A 181 -6.15 -7.21 -9.14
N ASP A 182 -5.39 -6.45 -9.93
CA ASP A 182 -5.32 -6.56 -11.40
C ASP A 182 -4.58 -7.81 -11.89
N GLY A 183 -3.88 -8.48 -10.97
CA GLY A 183 -3.12 -9.68 -11.20
C GLY A 183 -1.75 -9.48 -11.86
N VAL A 184 -1.29 -8.24 -12.02
CA VAL A 184 -0.08 -7.95 -12.81
C VAL A 184 1.20 -8.16 -12.00
N LEU A 185 1.21 -7.84 -10.71
CA LEU A 185 2.43 -7.87 -9.89
C LEU A 185 2.30 -8.85 -8.72
N ALA A 186 3.35 -9.63 -8.49
CA ALA A 186 3.53 -10.41 -7.27
C ALA A 186 4.69 -9.85 -6.44
N PHE A 187 4.45 -9.63 -5.14
CA PHE A 187 5.44 -9.23 -4.14
C PHE A 187 5.74 -10.42 -3.25
N ILE A 188 7.00 -10.87 -3.23
CA ILE A 188 7.44 -12.07 -2.52
C ILE A 188 8.60 -11.72 -1.57
N PRO A 189 8.38 -11.69 -0.25
CA PRO A 189 9.43 -11.45 0.73
C PRO A 189 10.36 -12.67 0.84
N ASN A 190 11.67 -12.45 0.74
CA ASN A 190 12.72 -13.47 0.78
C ASN A 190 13.48 -13.37 2.10
N ARG A 191 13.14 -14.24 3.05
CA ARG A 191 13.56 -14.13 4.46
C ARG A 191 15.07 -14.18 4.63
N THR A 192 15.75 -15.04 3.87
CA THR A 192 17.20 -15.23 3.97
C THR A 192 17.99 -14.16 3.23
N ASP A 193 17.45 -13.66 2.11
CA ASP A 193 18.15 -12.66 1.30
C ASP A 193 17.94 -11.23 1.82
N GLY A 194 16.96 -11.00 2.70
CA GLY A 194 16.65 -9.65 3.19
C GLY A 194 15.97 -8.76 2.16
N THR A 195 15.30 -9.36 1.16
CA THR A 195 14.74 -8.66 0.00
C THR A 195 13.25 -8.97 -0.20
N VAL A 196 12.59 -8.20 -1.07
CA VAL A 196 11.32 -8.56 -1.70
C VAL A 196 11.55 -8.71 -3.20
N THR A 197 11.26 -9.89 -3.75
CA THR A 197 11.14 -10.08 -5.19
C THR A 197 9.83 -9.46 -5.66
N VAL A 198 9.89 -8.62 -6.70
CA VAL A 198 8.71 -8.15 -7.41
C VAL A 198 8.71 -8.76 -8.80
N TYR A 199 7.66 -9.53 -9.12
CA TYR A 199 7.52 -10.24 -10.38
C TYR A 199 6.35 -9.69 -11.18
N ASP A 200 6.59 -9.41 -12.46
CA ASP A 200 5.58 -8.99 -13.44
C ASP A 200 4.99 -10.25 -14.07
N LEU A 201 3.81 -10.63 -13.59
CA LEU A 201 3.09 -11.84 -14.00
C LEU A 201 2.56 -11.73 -15.43
N LEU A 202 2.21 -10.52 -15.87
CA LEU A 202 1.69 -10.27 -17.21
C LEU A 202 2.77 -10.45 -18.29
N ASN A 203 3.97 -9.92 -18.05
CA ASN A 203 5.10 -10.03 -18.98
C ASN A 203 6.03 -11.20 -18.67
N ASP A 204 5.70 -12.00 -17.66
CA ASP A 204 6.46 -13.15 -17.18
C ASP A 204 7.94 -12.86 -16.94
N LYS A 205 8.24 -11.84 -16.14
CA LYS A 205 9.62 -11.42 -15.86
C LYS A 205 9.80 -10.86 -14.45
N LEU A 206 11.03 -10.93 -13.96
CA LEU A 206 11.46 -10.21 -12.76
C LEU A 206 11.35 -8.70 -13.01
N ALA A 207 10.57 -8.01 -12.18
CA ALA A 207 10.42 -6.56 -12.25
C ALA A 207 11.44 -5.82 -11.37
N ALA A 208 11.65 -6.30 -10.13
CA ALA A 208 12.62 -5.75 -9.19
C ALA A 208 13.03 -6.75 -8.11
N ILE A 209 14.16 -6.47 -7.46
CA ILE A 209 14.54 -7.04 -6.16
C ILE A 209 14.75 -5.84 -5.24
N VAL A 210 13.96 -5.74 -4.18
CA VAL A 210 13.94 -4.59 -3.28
C VAL A 210 14.57 -4.99 -1.95
N PRO A 211 15.77 -4.49 -1.59
CA PRO A 211 16.33 -4.68 -0.25
C PRO A 211 15.43 -4.00 0.78
N VAL A 212 15.13 -4.70 1.89
CA VAL A 212 14.21 -4.19 2.92
C VAL A 212 14.81 -4.22 4.32
N CYS A 213 15.25 -5.38 4.80
CA CYS A 213 15.65 -5.59 6.18
C CYS A 213 16.37 -6.93 6.37
N SER A 214 16.92 -7.17 7.56
CA SER A 214 17.72 -8.39 7.83
C SER A 214 16.93 -9.70 7.72
N LYS A 215 15.63 -9.67 8.02
CA LYS A 215 14.72 -10.81 7.94
C LYS A 215 13.28 -10.36 7.67
N PRO A 216 12.90 -10.08 6.42
CA PRO A 216 11.49 -9.86 6.09
C PRO A 216 10.74 -11.16 6.33
N GLU A 217 9.56 -11.08 6.93
CA GLU A 217 8.68 -12.23 7.17
C GLU A 217 7.48 -12.13 6.20
N GLY A 218 6.24 -11.97 6.69
CA GLY A 218 5.05 -11.72 5.85
C GLY A 218 4.82 -10.24 5.56
N GLY A 219 4.05 -9.98 4.49
CA GLY A 219 3.64 -8.64 4.12
C GLY A 219 2.15 -8.54 3.80
N ALA A 220 1.72 -7.39 3.31
CA ALA A 220 0.38 -7.18 2.76
C ALA A 220 0.35 -5.93 1.87
N LEU A 221 -0.47 -5.96 0.81
CA LEU A 221 -0.82 -4.75 0.07
C LEU A 221 -1.78 -3.89 0.91
N THR A 222 -1.63 -2.57 0.83
CA THR A 222 -2.68 -1.64 1.26
C THR A 222 -3.93 -1.84 0.40
N LEU A 223 -5.10 -1.42 0.89
CA LEU A 223 -6.36 -1.64 0.19
C LEU A 223 -6.43 -0.90 -1.17
N ASP A 224 -5.72 0.23 -1.27
CA ASP A 224 -5.53 1.00 -2.51
C ASP A 224 -4.38 0.46 -3.39
N GLU A 225 -3.67 -0.57 -2.93
CA GLU A 225 -2.49 -1.19 -3.55
C GLU A 225 -1.35 -0.22 -3.88
N VAL A 226 -1.30 0.96 -3.27
CA VAL A 226 -0.22 1.94 -3.47
C VAL A 226 1.06 1.52 -2.75
N SER A 227 0.93 0.78 -1.63
CA SER A 227 2.06 0.29 -0.84
C SER A 227 1.96 -1.19 -0.54
N TYR A 228 3.10 -1.87 -0.57
CA TYR A 228 3.30 -3.20 -0.01
C TYR A 228 4.03 -3.06 1.33
N MET A 229 3.37 -3.46 2.42
CA MET A 229 3.89 -3.45 3.78
C MET A 229 4.62 -4.76 4.07
N VAL A 230 5.76 -4.70 4.74
CA VAL A 230 6.60 -5.86 5.07
C VAL A 230 6.93 -5.85 6.57
N ALA A 231 6.61 -6.93 7.27
CA ALA A 231 7.07 -7.13 8.63
C ALA A 231 8.56 -7.51 8.64
N CYS A 232 9.39 -6.70 9.29
CA CYS A 232 10.83 -6.94 9.40
C CYS A 232 11.15 -7.53 10.78
N GLY A 233 11.00 -8.85 10.90
CA GLY A 233 11.14 -9.58 12.16
C GLY A 233 12.52 -9.49 12.81
N GLY A 234 13.58 -9.32 12.00
CA GLY A 234 14.95 -9.14 12.49
C GLY A 234 15.27 -7.73 13.00
N ASP A 235 14.47 -6.73 12.61
CA ASP A 235 14.74 -5.32 12.85
C ASP A 235 13.68 -4.64 13.75
N ASN A 236 12.59 -5.36 14.11
CA ASN A 236 11.45 -4.85 14.89
C ASN A 236 10.79 -3.59 14.28
N ARG A 237 10.56 -3.61 12.96
CA ARG A 237 9.89 -2.51 12.23
C ARG A 237 8.98 -3.05 11.12
N VAL A 238 8.18 -2.16 10.53
CA VAL A 238 7.43 -2.41 9.30
C VAL A 238 7.92 -1.46 8.21
N VAL A 239 8.19 -1.99 7.03
CA VAL A 239 8.66 -1.22 5.87
C VAL A 239 7.57 -1.14 4.81
N PHE A 240 7.46 0.02 4.14
CA PHE A 240 6.50 0.27 3.07
C PHE A 240 7.23 0.42 1.75
N ILE A 241 6.92 -0.45 0.80
CA ILE A 241 7.40 -0.39 -0.58
C ILE A 241 6.31 0.21 -1.44
N ASN A 242 6.60 1.30 -2.15
CA ASN A 242 5.66 1.81 -3.15
C ASN A 242 5.58 0.82 -4.33
N THR A 243 4.37 0.31 -4.60
CA THR A 243 4.13 -0.76 -5.58
C THR A 243 4.40 -0.33 -7.01
N ALA A 244 4.38 0.98 -7.26
CA ALA A 244 4.61 1.54 -8.56
C ALA A 244 6.13 1.62 -8.84
N SER A 245 6.88 2.23 -7.93
CA SER A 245 8.31 2.55 -8.10
C SER A 245 9.26 1.47 -7.59
N PHE A 246 8.75 0.46 -6.86
CA PHE A 246 9.51 -0.60 -6.20
C PHE A 246 10.61 -0.08 -5.25
N LYS A 247 10.37 1.08 -4.63
CA LYS A 247 11.26 1.65 -3.62
C LYS A 247 10.61 1.62 -2.25
N VAL A 248 11.42 1.45 -1.22
CA VAL A 248 11.03 1.75 0.16
C VAL A 248 10.73 3.25 0.24
N VAL A 249 9.54 3.59 0.74
CA VAL A 249 9.07 4.99 0.87
C VAL A 249 8.75 5.39 2.30
N ASN A 250 8.62 4.42 3.21
CA ASN A 250 8.41 4.68 4.63
C ASN A 250 8.82 3.47 5.48
N GLU A 251 9.06 3.71 6.76
CA GLU A 251 9.24 2.71 7.79
C GLU A 251 8.63 3.15 9.12
N ILE A 252 8.08 2.20 9.87
CA ILE A 252 7.52 2.43 11.20
C ILE A 252 8.24 1.50 12.18
N THR A 253 8.96 2.10 13.13
CA THR A 253 9.71 1.39 14.18
C THR A 253 9.07 1.63 15.56
N ASP A 254 8.73 2.88 15.86
CA ASP A 254 8.19 3.25 17.17
C ASP A 254 6.86 2.55 17.45
N GLY A 255 6.79 1.86 18.59
CA GLY A 255 5.61 1.13 19.04
C GLY A 255 5.42 -0.27 18.42
N ILE A 256 6.22 -0.67 17.43
CA ILE A 256 6.19 -2.04 16.92
C ILE A 256 6.76 -3.00 17.98
N GLY A 257 6.02 -4.09 18.25
CA GLY A 257 6.45 -5.09 19.22
C GLY A 257 7.58 -5.98 18.71
N SER A 258 8.07 -6.86 19.59
CA SER A 258 9.21 -7.73 19.27
C SER A 258 8.88 -8.79 18.22
N ARG A 259 9.79 -8.96 17.26
CA ARG A 259 9.75 -9.94 16.16
C ARG A 259 8.43 -9.90 15.39
N PRO A 260 8.12 -8.79 14.69
CA PRO A 260 6.95 -8.72 13.83
C PRO A 260 7.04 -9.80 12.75
N PHE A 261 5.93 -10.50 12.48
CA PHE A 261 5.95 -11.70 11.65
C PHE A 261 5.06 -11.61 10.41
N SER A 262 3.92 -10.92 10.47
CA SER A 262 3.11 -10.63 9.30
C SER A 262 2.33 -9.33 9.47
N VAL A 263 1.78 -8.81 8.37
CA VAL A 263 0.94 -7.62 8.35
C VAL A 263 -0.37 -7.96 7.64
N VAL A 264 -1.49 -7.40 8.07
CA VAL A 264 -2.75 -7.42 7.31
C VAL A 264 -3.37 -6.02 7.26
N ALA A 265 -3.86 -5.62 6.09
CA ALA A 265 -4.60 -4.37 5.92
C ALA A 265 -6.04 -4.53 6.43
N GLY A 266 -6.54 -3.53 7.17
CA GLY A 266 -7.90 -3.49 7.66
C GLY A 266 -8.93 -3.24 6.54
N PRO A 267 -10.21 -3.60 6.77
CA PRO A 267 -11.25 -3.55 5.75
C PRO A 267 -11.59 -2.11 5.30
N ASP A 268 -11.29 -1.11 6.13
CA ASP A 268 -11.58 0.30 5.86
C ASP A 268 -10.37 1.04 5.23
N GLY A 269 -9.25 0.36 4.98
CA GLY A 269 -8.02 0.97 4.43
C GLY A 269 -7.28 1.93 5.37
N GLN A 270 -7.84 2.28 6.53
CA GLN A 270 -7.22 3.20 7.49
C GLN A 270 -6.19 2.54 8.41
N TYR A 271 -6.41 1.28 8.80
CA TYR A 271 -5.55 0.60 9.77
C TYR A 271 -4.85 -0.61 9.15
N ALA A 272 -3.66 -0.92 9.65
CA ALA A 272 -3.00 -2.20 9.46
C ALA A 272 -2.70 -2.85 10.82
N TYR A 273 -2.62 -4.18 10.82
CA TYR A 273 -2.37 -4.98 12.02
C TYR A 273 -1.11 -5.81 11.82
N VAL A 274 -0.23 -5.82 12.82
CA VAL A 274 1.06 -6.51 12.77
C VAL A 274 1.15 -7.46 13.95
N ASN A 275 1.33 -8.75 13.72
CA ASN A 275 1.55 -9.69 14.83
C ASN A 275 3.03 -9.71 15.22
N ASN A 276 3.29 -9.48 16.50
CA ASN A 276 4.61 -9.46 17.10
C ASN A 276 4.87 -10.82 17.76
N ALA A 277 5.41 -11.76 17.00
CA ALA A 277 5.59 -13.15 17.42
C ALA A 277 6.54 -13.31 18.62
N GLY A 278 7.42 -12.35 18.88
CA GLY A 278 8.29 -12.32 20.05
C GLY A 278 7.71 -11.53 21.23
N GLY A 279 6.69 -10.69 20.97
CA GLY A 279 6.09 -9.80 21.95
C GLY A 279 4.67 -10.19 22.38
N ASP A 280 4.12 -11.31 21.90
CA ASP A 280 2.78 -11.82 22.21
C ASP A 280 1.67 -10.76 22.06
N THR A 281 1.83 -9.87 21.07
CA THR A 281 0.97 -8.70 20.83
C THR A 281 0.64 -8.52 19.35
N ILE A 282 -0.38 -7.73 19.06
CA ILE A 282 -0.67 -7.16 17.75
C ILE A 282 -0.48 -5.63 17.81
N SER A 283 0.38 -5.06 16.98
CA SER A 283 0.45 -3.59 16.82
C SER A 283 -0.66 -3.14 15.86
N VAL A 284 -1.36 -2.06 16.21
CA VAL A 284 -2.34 -1.39 15.34
C VAL A 284 -1.70 -0.13 14.77
N ILE A 285 -1.54 -0.07 13.45
CA ILE A 285 -0.96 1.05 12.72
C ILE A 285 -2.08 1.87 12.08
N ASP A 286 -2.09 3.19 12.30
CA ASP A 286 -2.85 4.13 11.47
C ASP A 286 -2.05 4.45 10.20
N LEU A 287 -2.58 4.11 9.03
CA LEU A 287 -1.94 4.26 7.72
C LEU A 287 -1.98 5.71 7.19
N ILE A 288 -2.81 6.57 7.77
CA ILE A 288 -2.87 7.99 7.44
C ILE A 288 -1.84 8.77 8.26
N GLN A 289 -1.78 8.49 9.57
CA GLN A 289 -0.83 9.10 10.48
C GLN A 289 0.55 8.43 10.46
N GLU A 290 0.63 7.24 9.86
CA GLU A 290 1.85 6.44 9.73
C GLU A 290 2.52 6.12 11.08
N GLN A 291 1.71 5.79 12.08
CA GLN A 291 2.19 5.48 13.43
C GLN A 291 1.39 4.36 14.09
N VAL A 292 2.01 3.68 15.06
CA VAL A 292 1.32 2.73 15.93
C VAL A 292 0.43 3.51 16.91
N ILE A 293 -0.86 3.19 16.93
CA ILE A 293 -1.86 3.85 17.79
C ILE A 293 -2.34 2.97 18.94
N ASP A 294 -2.13 1.64 18.86
CA ASP A 294 -2.53 0.71 19.91
C ASP A 294 -1.72 -0.61 19.86
N SER A 295 -1.75 -1.38 20.95
CA SER A 295 -1.16 -2.71 21.06
C SER A 295 -2.11 -3.67 21.78
N ILE A 296 -2.47 -4.77 21.10
CA ILE A 296 -3.41 -5.77 21.61
C ILE A 296 -2.63 -6.96 22.15
N ILE A 297 -2.79 -7.29 23.42
CA ILE A 297 -2.22 -8.52 24.00
C ILE A 297 -3.02 -9.73 23.50
N VAL A 298 -2.32 -10.75 23.00
CA VAL A 298 -2.90 -12.00 22.49
C VAL A 298 -2.23 -13.22 23.15
N GLY A 299 -2.40 -14.41 22.56
CA GLY A 299 -1.71 -15.61 23.01
C GLY A 299 -0.22 -15.61 22.66
N LYS A 300 0.48 -16.69 23.03
CA LYS A 300 1.92 -16.79 22.84
C LYS A 300 2.29 -17.12 21.40
N GLN A 301 3.24 -16.37 20.86
CA GLN A 301 3.73 -16.48 19.49
C GLN A 301 2.58 -16.43 18.47
N PRO A 302 1.94 -15.25 18.29
CA PRO A 302 0.97 -15.07 17.21
C PRO A 302 1.66 -15.20 15.85
N ILE A 303 1.12 -16.00 14.92
CA ILE A 303 1.78 -16.32 13.63
C ILE A 303 0.93 -15.91 12.43
N VAL A 304 -0.29 -16.45 12.26
CA VAL A 304 -1.14 -16.11 11.11
C VAL A 304 -2.29 -15.21 11.55
N MET A 305 -2.47 -14.12 10.80
CA MET A 305 -3.62 -13.24 10.89
C MET A 305 -4.52 -13.39 9.66
N ARG A 306 -5.84 -13.40 9.89
CA ARG A 306 -6.85 -13.30 8.84
C ARG A 306 -7.97 -12.38 9.28
N ILE A 307 -8.37 -11.48 8.41
CA ILE A 307 -9.57 -10.66 8.60
C ILE A 307 -10.70 -11.28 7.79
N LYS A 308 -11.85 -11.46 8.43
CA LYS A 308 -13.11 -11.75 7.76
C LYS A 308 -14.12 -10.73 8.25
N GLU A 309 -14.71 -10.00 7.31
CA GLU A 309 -15.62 -8.87 7.59
C GLU A 309 -14.95 -7.82 8.47
N ARG A 310 -15.33 -7.73 9.74
CA ARG A 310 -14.74 -6.81 10.72
C ARG A 310 -14.15 -7.54 11.93
N THR A 311 -13.68 -8.76 11.73
CA THR A 311 -13.08 -9.55 12.81
C THR A 311 -11.72 -10.04 12.38
N LEU A 312 -10.71 -9.76 13.21
CA LEU A 312 -9.36 -10.27 13.09
C LEU A 312 -9.24 -11.57 13.90
N TYR A 313 -8.78 -12.61 13.21
CA TYR A 313 -8.52 -13.94 13.76
C TYR A 313 -7.02 -14.17 13.79
N VAL A 314 -6.49 -14.52 14.96
CA VAL A 314 -5.04 -14.70 15.18
C VAL A 314 -4.77 -16.08 15.77
N THR A 315 -3.99 -16.89 15.05
CA THR A 315 -3.49 -18.16 15.58
C THR A 315 -2.24 -17.92 16.42
N ASN A 316 -2.25 -18.44 17.65
CA ASN A 316 -1.16 -18.32 18.61
C ASN A 316 -0.51 -19.69 18.75
N GLU A 317 0.65 -19.86 18.12
CA GLU A 317 1.27 -21.16 17.87
C GLU A 317 1.70 -21.84 19.18
N ILE A 318 2.30 -21.10 20.12
CA ILE A 318 2.82 -21.68 21.36
C ILE A 318 1.71 -21.91 22.39
N SER A 319 0.76 -20.97 22.51
CA SER A 319 -0.34 -21.13 23.47
C SER A 319 -1.44 -22.07 22.98
N ASN A 320 -1.39 -22.49 21.71
CA ASN A 320 -2.39 -23.36 21.08
C ASN A 320 -3.80 -22.75 21.09
N THR A 321 -3.90 -21.45 20.81
CA THR A 321 -5.16 -20.70 20.91
C THR A 321 -5.46 -19.87 19.67
N LEU A 322 -6.74 -19.66 19.38
CA LEU A 322 -7.23 -18.64 18.46
C LEU A 322 -7.70 -17.41 19.25
N SER A 323 -7.15 -16.24 18.95
CA SER A 323 -7.70 -14.97 19.44
C SER A 323 -8.67 -14.41 18.40
N VAL A 324 -9.87 -14.04 18.85
CA VAL A 324 -10.90 -13.37 18.04
C VAL A 324 -10.99 -11.92 18.48
N ILE A 325 -10.80 -11.00 17.56
CA ILE A 325 -10.66 -9.57 17.84
C ILE A 325 -11.63 -8.80 16.91
N PRO A 326 -12.76 -8.30 17.44
CA PRO A 326 -13.62 -7.39 16.68
C PRO A 326 -12.87 -6.10 16.37
N LEU A 327 -12.95 -5.67 15.11
CA LEU A 327 -12.32 -4.46 14.63
C LEU A 327 -13.35 -3.31 14.65
N PRO A 328 -13.15 -2.27 15.49
CA PRO A 328 -14.03 -1.11 15.48
C PRO A 328 -14.08 -0.52 14.07
N ALA A 329 -15.23 0.02 13.66
CA ALA A 329 -15.32 0.89 12.51
C ALA A 329 -14.19 1.91 12.57
N ALA A 330 -13.47 2.10 11.46
CA ALA A 330 -12.73 3.34 11.27
C ALA A 330 -13.66 4.48 11.72
N PRO A 331 -13.23 5.33 12.68
CA PRO A 331 -14.06 6.45 13.08
C PRO A 331 -14.42 7.22 11.81
N LYS A 332 -15.73 7.42 11.57
CA LYS A 332 -16.17 8.20 10.42
C LYS A 332 -15.40 9.50 10.47
N LYS A 333 -14.66 9.81 9.39
CA LYS A 333 -13.85 11.03 9.29
C LYS A 333 -14.76 12.21 9.65
N THR A 334 -14.63 12.73 10.86
CA THR A 334 -15.36 13.91 11.28
C THR A 334 -14.81 15.05 10.47
N LEU A 335 -15.68 15.77 9.76
CA LEU A 335 -15.24 16.92 8.99
C LEU A 335 -14.53 17.87 9.95
N PRO A 336 -13.32 18.32 9.61
CA PRO A 336 -12.63 19.27 10.45
C PRO A 336 -13.45 20.56 10.54
N THR A 337 -13.37 21.23 11.68
CA THR A 337 -14.06 22.51 11.90
C THR A 337 -13.49 23.62 11.01
N MET A 338 -12.18 23.57 10.71
CA MET A 338 -11.53 24.41 9.71
C MET A 338 -11.25 23.61 8.44
N LYS A 339 -11.50 24.21 7.27
CA LYS A 339 -11.19 23.58 5.98
C LYS A 339 -9.89 24.14 5.41
N ASN A 340 -9.10 23.29 4.79
CA ASN A 340 -7.96 23.74 4.00
C ASN A 340 -8.46 24.37 2.69
N GLU A 341 -7.76 25.40 2.21
CA GLU A 341 -7.99 25.95 0.88
C GLU A 341 -7.12 25.20 -0.13
N VAL A 342 -7.68 24.80 -1.28
CA VAL A 342 -6.94 24.06 -2.32
C VAL A 342 -7.09 24.75 -3.66
N ILE A 343 -5.96 25.05 -4.30
CA ILE A 343 -5.86 25.64 -5.63
C ILE A 343 -5.17 24.65 -6.54
N VAL A 344 -5.71 24.39 -7.74
CA VAL A 344 -5.04 23.58 -8.76
C VAL A 344 -4.52 24.50 -9.86
N LEU A 345 -3.19 24.57 -9.99
CA LEU A 345 -2.50 25.29 -11.05
C LEU A 345 -2.14 24.34 -12.18
N GLY A 346 -2.71 24.60 -13.37
CA GLY A 346 -2.34 23.94 -14.61
C GLY A 346 -1.07 24.55 -15.19
N LEU A 347 -0.05 23.72 -15.37
CA LEU A 347 1.27 24.10 -15.86
C LEU A 347 1.48 23.63 -17.31
N ILE A 348 2.30 24.38 -18.05
CA ILE A 348 2.65 24.07 -19.45
C ILE A 348 4.06 23.47 -19.58
N HIS A 349 4.65 23.02 -18.46
CA HIS A 349 5.97 22.42 -18.38
C HIS A 349 7.06 23.25 -19.05
N GLY A 350 7.84 22.65 -19.96
CA GLY A 350 8.88 23.34 -20.73
C GLY A 350 8.38 24.54 -21.52
N GLY A 351 7.07 24.63 -21.80
CA GLY A 351 6.45 25.80 -22.43
C GLY A 351 6.64 27.09 -21.63
N HIS A 352 6.82 27.03 -20.30
CA HIS A 352 7.08 28.23 -19.50
C HIS A 352 8.40 28.94 -19.85
N ASN A 353 9.35 28.25 -20.47
CA ASN A 353 10.60 28.86 -20.92
C ASN A 353 10.45 29.67 -22.21
N THR A 354 9.42 29.41 -22.99
CA THR A 354 9.24 29.97 -24.35
C THR A 354 7.97 30.79 -24.49
N SER A 355 6.99 30.61 -23.61
CA SER A 355 5.72 31.31 -23.66
C SER A 355 5.89 32.79 -23.30
N GLU A 356 5.41 33.67 -24.18
CA GLU A 356 5.35 35.11 -23.92
C GLU A 356 4.20 35.49 -22.98
N ILE A 357 3.16 34.65 -22.90
CA ILE A 357 1.92 34.96 -22.16
C ILE A 357 1.76 34.17 -20.86
N TYR A 358 2.42 33.01 -20.74
CA TYR A 358 2.45 32.19 -19.53
C TYR A 358 3.87 31.77 -19.16
N GLY A 359 4.84 32.68 -19.33
CA GLY A 359 6.21 32.45 -18.91
C GLY A 359 6.37 32.36 -17.38
N LEU A 360 7.60 32.03 -16.95
CA LEU A 360 7.94 31.86 -15.53
C LEU A 360 7.63 33.10 -14.65
N ASP A 361 7.82 34.32 -15.17
CA ASP A 361 7.50 35.55 -14.43
C ASP A 361 6.02 35.65 -14.06
N ARG A 362 5.13 35.32 -15.02
CA ARG A 362 3.69 35.36 -14.78
C ARG A 362 3.25 34.27 -13.80
N LEU A 363 3.85 33.08 -13.90
CA LEU A 363 3.64 32.00 -12.96
C LEU A 363 4.13 32.38 -11.54
N ASP A 364 5.31 32.99 -11.42
CA ASP A 364 5.88 33.46 -10.13
C ASP A 364 4.98 34.50 -9.46
N LYS A 365 4.49 35.49 -10.23
CA LYS A 365 3.54 36.49 -9.72
C LYS A 365 2.25 35.87 -9.20
N ALA A 366 1.68 34.91 -9.93
CA ALA A 366 0.49 34.19 -9.49
C ALA A 366 0.78 33.36 -8.22
N PHE A 367 1.90 32.63 -8.19
CA PHE A 367 2.32 31.83 -7.03
C PHE A 367 2.50 32.66 -5.76
N ARG A 368 3.19 33.81 -5.88
CA ARG A 368 3.33 34.77 -4.78
C ARG A 368 2.01 35.34 -4.32
N ALA A 369 1.11 35.67 -5.24
CA ALA A 369 -0.21 36.17 -4.92
C ALA A 369 -1.08 35.12 -4.21
N ILE A 370 -0.83 33.83 -4.47
CA ILE A 370 -1.47 32.72 -3.76
C ILE A 370 -0.94 32.58 -2.34
N ASN A 371 0.37 32.72 -2.13
CA ASN A 371 1.04 32.58 -0.84
C ASN A 371 0.66 31.26 -0.11
N PRO A 372 1.05 30.11 -0.66
CA PRO A 372 0.68 28.79 -0.12
C PRO A 372 1.45 28.43 1.15
N ASP A 373 0.87 27.56 1.98
CA ASP A 373 1.58 26.84 3.06
C ASP A 373 2.18 25.53 2.54
N TYR A 374 1.48 24.84 1.62
CA TYR A 374 1.90 23.57 1.04
C TYR A 374 1.80 23.58 -0.49
N VAL A 375 2.80 23.00 -1.15
CA VAL A 375 2.85 22.86 -2.61
C VAL A 375 2.97 21.39 -2.99
N LEU A 376 1.88 20.84 -3.52
CA LEU A 376 1.83 19.47 -4.02
C LEU A 376 2.29 19.47 -5.47
N THR A 377 3.33 18.70 -5.77
CA THR A 377 4.04 18.80 -7.05
C THR A 377 3.93 17.51 -7.85
N GLU A 378 3.98 17.63 -9.17
CA GLU A 378 4.19 16.50 -10.10
C GLU A 378 5.64 15.98 -10.08
N MET A 379 6.31 16.05 -8.93
CA MET A 379 7.61 15.41 -8.72
C MET A 379 7.43 14.00 -8.15
N PRO A 380 8.16 12.99 -8.67
CA PRO A 380 8.15 11.65 -8.10
C PRO A 380 8.74 11.64 -6.67
N PRO A 381 8.03 11.10 -5.66
CA PRO A 381 8.53 11.04 -4.28
C PRO A 381 9.93 10.41 -4.19
N ASN A 382 10.18 9.37 -4.98
CA ASN A 382 11.42 8.62 -5.00
C ASN A 382 12.62 9.34 -5.66
N ARG A 383 12.45 10.60 -6.09
CA ARG A 383 13.47 11.50 -6.65
C ARG A 383 13.59 12.80 -5.86
N PHE A 384 12.69 13.03 -4.91
CA PHE A 384 12.59 14.31 -4.22
C PHE A 384 13.79 14.59 -3.33
N ASP A 385 14.26 13.61 -2.56
CA ASP A 385 15.43 13.77 -1.68
C ASP A 385 16.70 14.13 -2.45
N GLU A 386 16.89 13.54 -3.64
CA GLU A 386 18.01 13.85 -4.53
C GLU A 386 17.93 15.30 -5.02
N ALA A 387 16.75 15.75 -5.44
CA ALA A 387 16.54 17.13 -5.87
C ALA A 387 16.68 18.15 -4.74
N GLN A 388 16.20 17.83 -3.53
CA GLN A 388 16.41 18.67 -2.35
C GLN A 388 17.89 18.77 -2.00
N ALA A 389 18.62 17.65 -2.04
CA ALA A 389 20.07 17.63 -1.80
C ALA A 389 20.84 18.42 -2.86
N ASP A 390 20.44 18.33 -4.13
CA ASP A 390 21.01 19.13 -5.22
C ASP A 390 20.82 20.63 -4.96
N TRP A 391 19.59 21.06 -4.65
CA TRP A 391 19.30 22.46 -4.37
C TRP A 391 20.10 23.00 -3.18
N ALA A 392 20.08 22.27 -2.06
CA ALA A 392 20.79 22.67 -0.85
C ALA A 392 22.31 22.77 -1.05
N LYS A 393 22.88 21.93 -1.92
CA LYS A 393 24.33 21.86 -2.15
C LYS A 393 24.82 22.78 -3.26
N TYR A 394 24.05 22.93 -4.34
CA TYR A 394 24.51 23.59 -5.57
C TYR A 394 23.68 24.82 -5.95
N GLY A 395 22.52 25.04 -5.32
CA GLY A 395 21.58 26.09 -5.74
C GLY A 395 20.93 25.81 -7.10
N GLU A 396 20.95 24.55 -7.56
CA GLU A 396 20.35 24.10 -8.82
C GLU A 396 19.89 22.65 -8.67
N ILE A 397 18.91 22.22 -9.49
CA ILE A 397 18.46 20.83 -9.54
C ILE A 397 19.19 20.09 -10.66
N ARG A 398 19.88 18.99 -10.32
CA ARG A 398 20.61 18.16 -11.30
C ARG A 398 19.90 16.85 -11.61
N GLU A 399 19.02 16.40 -10.71
CA GLU A 399 18.15 15.24 -10.93
C GLU A 399 17.40 15.37 -12.26
N VAL A 400 17.60 14.39 -13.13
CA VAL A 400 17.26 14.48 -14.56
C VAL A 400 15.77 14.52 -14.84
N ARG A 401 14.94 13.96 -13.95
CA ARG A 401 13.48 13.94 -14.10
C ARG A 401 12.84 15.24 -13.64
N ILE A 402 13.40 15.90 -12.63
CA ILE A 402 12.87 17.14 -12.07
C ILE A 402 13.41 18.34 -12.84
N LYS A 403 14.69 18.34 -13.26
CA LYS A 403 15.31 19.50 -13.91
C LYS A 403 14.66 19.93 -15.24
N ARG A 404 13.86 19.04 -15.85
CA ARG A 404 13.13 19.31 -17.10
C ARG A 404 11.87 20.16 -16.91
N PHE A 405 11.39 20.31 -15.67
CA PHE A 405 10.21 21.09 -15.33
C PHE A 405 10.64 22.51 -15.01
N ALA A 406 10.44 23.41 -15.97
CA ALA A 406 10.81 24.83 -15.88
C ALA A 406 10.17 25.50 -14.66
N GLU A 407 8.92 25.16 -14.37
CA GLU A 407 8.17 25.60 -13.21
C GLU A 407 8.87 25.29 -11.87
N TYR A 408 9.60 24.18 -11.77
CA TYR A 408 10.23 23.79 -10.52
C TYR A 408 11.61 24.43 -10.39
N VAL A 409 12.44 24.30 -11.43
CA VAL A 409 13.82 24.83 -11.40
C VAL A 409 13.88 26.35 -11.50
N GLY A 410 12.99 26.94 -12.28
CA GLY A 410 13.00 28.38 -12.58
C GLY A 410 12.10 29.22 -11.69
N MET A 411 11.12 28.61 -11.01
CA MET A 411 10.17 29.31 -10.14
C MET A 411 10.12 28.72 -8.73
N LEU A 412 9.66 27.46 -8.57
CA LEU A 412 9.33 26.94 -7.24
C LEU A 412 10.53 26.86 -6.27
N TYR A 413 11.63 26.22 -6.67
CA TYR A 413 12.81 26.07 -5.81
C TYR A 413 13.44 27.43 -5.43
N PRO A 414 13.62 28.39 -6.37
CA PRO A 414 14.03 29.75 -6.01
C PRO A 414 13.18 30.39 -4.90
N ARG A 415 11.87 30.12 -4.86
CA ARG A 415 10.97 30.69 -3.83
C ARG A 415 11.14 30.09 -2.44
N THR A 416 11.78 28.93 -2.31
CA THR A 416 12.10 28.35 -0.99
C THR A 416 13.07 29.22 -0.18
N ASN A 417 13.75 30.18 -0.82
CA ASN A 417 14.66 31.11 -0.15
C ASN A 417 13.95 32.34 0.46
N ASP A 418 12.75 32.68 0.00
CA ASP A 418 12.05 33.92 0.38
C ASP A 418 10.57 33.75 0.76
N MET A 419 10.03 32.53 0.68
CA MET A 419 8.66 32.21 1.10
C MET A 419 8.65 30.97 2.00
N ASP A 420 7.73 30.95 2.97
CA ASP A 420 7.57 29.85 3.93
C ASP A 420 6.49 28.87 3.45
N PHE A 421 6.89 27.82 2.74
CA PHE A 421 6.01 26.75 2.30
C PHE A 421 6.73 25.40 2.30
N THR A 422 5.96 24.32 2.39
CA THR A 422 6.49 22.95 2.30
C THR A 422 6.15 22.33 0.94
N ILE A 423 7.16 21.79 0.25
CA ILE A 423 6.97 21.01 -0.98
C ILE A 423 6.62 19.57 -0.63
N ILE A 424 5.55 19.04 -1.21
CA ILE A 424 5.14 17.64 -1.08
C ILE A 424 5.14 17.02 -2.49
N PRO A 425 6.03 16.04 -2.78
CA PRO A 425 6.03 15.34 -4.06
C PRO A 425 4.83 14.39 -4.13
N THR A 426 3.97 14.53 -5.14
CA THR A 426 2.74 13.72 -5.26
C THR A 426 2.62 12.98 -6.59
N ALA A 427 3.66 12.96 -7.43
CA ALA A 427 3.56 12.20 -8.68
C ALA A 427 3.49 10.67 -8.42
N GLY A 428 2.36 10.04 -8.75
CA GLY A 428 2.19 8.58 -8.69
C GLY A 428 2.76 7.82 -9.89
N TRP A 429 3.26 8.54 -10.89
CA TRP A 429 3.87 7.95 -12.08
C TRP A 429 5.31 7.48 -11.82
N ASN A 430 5.68 6.32 -12.37
CA ASN A 430 7.05 5.80 -12.30
C ASN A 430 7.57 5.28 -13.66
N THR A 431 8.84 4.90 -13.69
CA THR A 431 9.52 4.40 -14.90
C THR A 431 8.91 3.12 -15.45
N HIS A 432 8.50 2.18 -14.60
CA HIS A 432 7.85 0.95 -15.02
C HIS A 432 6.49 1.22 -15.68
N MET A 433 5.64 2.07 -15.09
CA MET A 433 4.38 2.53 -15.69
C MET A 433 4.60 3.14 -17.07
N ASN A 434 5.66 3.95 -17.23
CA ASN A 434 6.00 4.55 -18.52
C ASN A 434 6.44 3.54 -19.57
N ASP A 435 7.33 2.64 -19.19
CA ASP A 435 7.90 1.66 -20.11
C ASP A 435 6.84 0.64 -20.51
N PHE A 436 5.97 0.26 -19.58
CA PHE A 436 4.76 -0.51 -19.86
C PHE A 436 3.86 0.22 -20.85
N ARG A 437 3.47 1.48 -20.55
CA ARG A 437 2.63 2.30 -21.43
C ARG A 437 3.22 2.43 -22.83
N ARG A 438 4.51 2.74 -22.94
CA ARG A 438 5.21 2.87 -24.22
C ARG A 438 5.20 1.55 -24.99
N GLY A 439 5.50 0.44 -24.33
CA GLY A 439 5.49 -0.89 -24.94
C GLY A 439 4.10 -1.29 -25.43
N ALA A 440 3.08 -1.07 -24.60
CA ALA A 440 1.68 -1.37 -24.91
C ALA A 440 1.17 -0.51 -26.09
N LEU A 441 1.37 0.81 -26.06
CA LEU A 441 1.01 1.68 -27.20
C LEU A 441 1.74 1.27 -28.49
N ALA A 442 3.02 0.88 -28.41
CA ALA A 442 3.77 0.41 -29.57
C ALA A 442 3.25 -0.92 -30.15
N ARG A 443 2.68 -1.79 -29.31
CA ARG A 443 2.00 -3.02 -29.75
C ARG A 443 0.66 -2.70 -30.40
N ILE A 444 -0.18 -1.90 -29.74
CA ILE A 444 -1.49 -1.48 -30.24
C ILE A 444 -1.35 -0.81 -31.61
N ALA A 445 -0.38 0.10 -31.76
CA ALA A 445 -0.12 0.82 -33.01
C ALA A 445 0.26 -0.09 -34.19
N LYS A 446 0.72 -1.32 -33.92
CA LYS A 446 1.15 -2.30 -34.93
C LYS A 446 0.15 -3.45 -35.12
N ASP A 447 -0.89 -3.51 -34.30
CA ASP A 447 -1.89 -4.59 -34.35
C ASP A 447 -2.92 -4.31 -35.45
N PRO A 448 -2.98 -5.15 -36.52
CA PRO A 448 -3.94 -4.96 -37.60
C PRO A 448 -5.40 -4.94 -37.13
N ALA A 449 -5.73 -5.68 -36.05
CA ALA A 449 -7.08 -5.72 -35.48
C ALA A 449 -7.47 -4.42 -34.77
N ARG A 450 -6.50 -3.56 -34.44
CA ARG A 450 -6.70 -2.31 -33.69
C ARG A 450 -6.55 -1.06 -34.58
N THR A 451 -6.41 -1.23 -35.90
CA THR A 451 -6.14 -0.14 -36.85
C THR A 451 -7.13 1.03 -36.75
N GLU A 452 -8.44 0.75 -36.71
CA GLU A 452 -9.44 1.83 -36.68
C GLU A 452 -9.43 2.55 -35.33
N GLN A 453 -9.33 1.82 -34.21
CA GLN A 453 -9.23 2.41 -32.88
C GLN A 453 -7.98 3.29 -32.73
N TRP A 454 -6.85 2.86 -33.31
CA TRP A 454 -5.62 3.65 -33.33
C TRP A 454 -5.78 4.95 -34.13
N LYS A 455 -6.46 4.87 -35.28
CA LYS A 455 -6.75 6.03 -36.14
C LYS A 455 -7.70 7.01 -35.45
N GLU A 456 -8.77 6.52 -34.81
CA GLU A 456 -9.69 7.34 -34.00
C GLU A 456 -8.95 8.06 -32.86
N TYR A 457 -8.05 7.36 -32.16
CA TYR A 457 -7.20 7.97 -31.14
C TYR A 457 -6.33 9.09 -31.71
N GLN A 458 -5.62 8.86 -32.81
CA GLN A 458 -4.78 9.90 -33.43
C GLN A 458 -5.60 11.11 -33.88
N GLN A 459 -6.80 10.88 -34.43
CA GLN A 459 -7.72 11.95 -34.82
C GLN A 459 -8.22 12.74 -33.61
N SER A 460 -8.57 12.06 -32.52
CA SER A 460 -8.99 12.71 -31.28
C SER A 460 -7.90 13.60 -30.68
N ILE A 461 -6.65 13.12 -30.63
CA ILE A 461 -5.52 13.93 -30.14
C ILE A 461 -5.25 15.13 -31.05
N LYS A 462 -5.34 14.95 -32.38
CA LYS A 462 -5.19 16.07 -33.33
C LYS A 462 -6.27 17.12 -33.13
N LEU A 463 -7.52 16.71 -33.05
CA LEU A 463 -8.66 17.62 -32.87
C LEU A 463 -8.60 18.33 -31.51
N MET A 464 -8.15 17.64 -30.45
CA MET A 464 -7.91 18.26 -29.16
C MET A 464 -6.87 19.39 -29.28
N GLY A 465 -5.73 19.13 -29.94
CA GLY A 465 -4.71 20.16 -30.18
C GLY A 465 -5.24 21.37 -30.95
N GLU A 466 -5.96 21.15 -32.05
CA GLU A 466 -6.60 22.21 -32.86
C GLU A 466 -7.60 23.04 -32.03
N LYS A 467 -8.41 22.39 -31.19
CA LYS A 467 -9.36 23.07 -30.29
C LYS A 467 -8.64 23.92 -29.23
N LEU A 468 -7.57 23.39 -28.63
CA LEU A 468 -6.79 24.13 -27.63
C LEU A 468 -6.16 25.37 -28.24
N GLU A 469 -5.50 25.24 -29.40
CA GLU A 469 -4.89 26.38 -30.11
C GLU A 469 -5.93 27.44 -30.48
N ALA A 470 -7.10 27.03 -30.99
CA ALA A 470 -8.15 27.95 -31.40
C ALA A 470 -8.83 28.69 -30.23
N ALA A 471 -8.94 28.05 -29.06
CA ALA A 471 -9.66 28.60 -27.92
C ALA A 471 -8.81 29.53 -27.03
N GLY A 472 -7.49 29.35 -27.00
CA GLY A 472 -6.61 30.22 -26.20
C GLY A 472 -5.19 29.71 -26.01
N GLY A 473 -4.85 28.52 -26.52
CA GLY A 473 -3.50 27.97 -26.47
C GLY A 473 -2.97 27.86 -25.05
N ASP A 474 -1.87 28.56 -24.79
CA ASP A 474 -1.18 28.59 -23.50
C ASP A 474 -1.60 29.76 -22.58
N ASP A 475 -2.66 30.51 -22.90
CA ASP A 475 -3.17 31.57 -22.02
C ASP A 475 -3.58 30.99 -20.66
N PRO A 476 -3.02 31.47 -19.53
CA PRO A 476 -3.37 30.96 -18.21
C PRO A 476 -4.84 31.18 -17.85
N LEU A 477 -5.51 32.19 -18.40
CA LEU A 477 -6.95 32.43 -18.16
C LEU A 477 -7.84 31.40 -18.88
N PHE A 478 -7.37 30.90 -20.02
CA PHE A 478 -7.99 29.80 -20.76
C PHE A 478 -7.67 28.47 -20.10
N ILE A 479 -6.40 28.19 -19.78
CA ILE A 479 -5.98 26.96 -19.10
C ILE A 479 -6.80 26.74 -17.82
N HIS A 480 -7.04 27.79 -17.03
CA HIS A 480 -7.83 27.71 -15.79
C HIS A 480 -9.34 27.93 -16.00
N SER A 481 -9.88 27.60 -17.18
CA SER A 481 -11.31 27.64 -17.50
C SER A 481 -11.94 26.23 -17.55
N ASN A 482 -13.27 26.18 -17.47
CA ASN A 482 -14.02 24.93 -17.69
C ASN A 482 -13.93 24.45 -19.15
N GLU A 483 -13.75 25.37 -20.11
CA GLU A 483 -13.65 25.03 -21.54
C GLU A 483 -12.39 24.21 -21.81
N TYR A 484 -11.25 24.63 -21.27
CA TYR A 484 -10.00 23.86 -21.33
C TYR A 484 -10.19 22.46 -20.73
N ASP A 485 -10.83 22.38 -19.56
CA ASP A 485 -11.06 21.10 -18.87
C ASP A 485 -11.93 20.13 -19.68
N GLU A 486 -12.97 20.62 -20.37
CA GLU A 486 -13.80 19.78 -21.24
C GLU A 486 -13.06 19.35 -22.52
N ILE A 487 -12.25 20.23 -23.14
CA ILE A 487 -11.44 19.85 -24.32
C ILE A 487 -10.46 18.72 -23.99
N ILE A 488 -9.76 18.83 -22.85
CA ILE A 488 -8.81 17.80 -22.40
C ILE A 488 -9.53 16.49 -22.06
N LYS A 489 -10.67 16.58 -21.36
CA LYS A 489 -11.48 15.43 -20.99
C LYS A 489 -12.00 14.70 -22.21
N ASP A 490 -12.43 15.39 -23.26
CA ASP A 490 -12.88 14.77 -24.51
C ASP A 490 -11.73 14.10 -25.29
N GLY A 491 -10.53 14.69 -25.22
CA GLY A 491 -9.34 14.14 -25.88
C GLY A 491 -8.81 12.89 -25.18
N TYR A 492 -8.35 13.02 -23.94
CA TYR A 492 -7.76 11.91 -23.19
C TYR A 492 -8.79 10.95 -22.59
N GLY A 493 -9.98 11.44 -22.23
CA GLY A 493 -11.10 10.64 -21.74
C GLY A 493 -11.96 10.00 -22.85
N GLY A 494 -11.69 10.31 -24.12
CA GLY A 494 -12.33 9.71 -25.29
C GLY A 494 -11.66 8.39 -25.73
N PRO A 495 -11.26 8.24 -27.02
CA PRO A 495 -10.73 6.98 -27.56
C PRO A 495 -9.56 6.36 -26.78
N TYR A 496 -8.69 7.19 -26.20
CA TYR A 496 -7.55 6.69 -25.42
C TYR A 496 -8.01 5.90 -24.18
N GLN A 497 -8.88 6.51 -23.37
CA GLN A 497 -9.44 5.87 -22.19
C GLN A 497 -10.39 4.73 -22.56
N GLN A 498 -11.21 4.89 -23.60
CA GLN A 498 -12.20 3.90 -24.02
C GLN A 498 -11.57 2.62 -24.57
N TYR A 499 -10.53 2.73 -25.38
CA TYR A 499 -9.97 1.58 -26.09
C TYR A 499 -8.73 0.99 -25.44
N PHE A 500 -7.92 1.80 -24.75
CA PHE A 500 -6.56 1.38 -24.38
C PHE A 500 -6.32 1.26 -22.89
N ASN A 501 -7.15 1.82 -22.01
CA ASN A 501 -6.83 1.77 -20.57
C ASN A 501 -6.61 0.35 -20.04
N ASP A 502 -7.43 -0.61 -20.46
CA ASP A 502 -7.29 -2.02 -20.05
C ASP A 502 -5.96 -2.62 -20.56
N ASP A 503 -5.59 -2.34 -21.82
CA ASP A 503 -4.32 -2.76 -22.41
C ASP A 503 -3.10 -2.06 -21.78
N LEU A 504 -3.30 -0.85 -21.26
CA LEU A 504 -2.28 0.01 -20.67
C LEU A 504 -2.09 -0.23 -19.18
N GLY A 505 -2.99 -0.94 -18.50
CA GLY A 505 -2.86 -1.30 -17.09
C GLY A 505 -2.44 -0.11 -16.22
N THR A 506 -1.30 -0.24 -15.53
CA THR A 506 -0.72 0.82 -14.68
C THR A 506 -0.31 2.08 -15.47
N GLY A 507 -0.07 1.98 -16.77
CA GLY A 507 0.25 3.09 -17.67
C GLY A 507 -0.96 3.81 -18.27
N GLY A 508 -2.19 3.39 -17.96
CA GLY A 508 -3.42 4.02 -18.45
C GLY A 508 -3.62 5.45 -17.94
N TRP A 509 -4.40 6.27 -18.67
CA TRP A 509 -4.65 7.66 -18.27
C TRP A 509 -5.41 7.74 -16.95
N LYS A 510 -6.40 6.86 -16.76
CA LYS A 510 -7.15 6.74 -15.50
C LYS A 510 -6.23 6.35 -14.36
N THR A 511 -5.48 5.25 -14.52
CA THR A 511 -4.60 4.69 -13.48
C THR A 511 -3.50 5.66 -13.05
N ILE A 512 -2.93 6.41 -14.00
CA ILE A 512 -1.94 7.46 -13.69
C ILE A 512 -2.56 8.57 -12.84
N ASN A 513 -3.74 9.06 -13.21
CA ASN A 513 -4.41 10.10 -12.44
C ASN A 513 -4.88 9.61 -11.06
N GLU A 514 -5.34 8.37 -10.95
CA GLU A 514 -5.64 7.71 -9.67
C GLU A 514 -4.40 7.64 -8.78
N ALA A 515 -3.25 7.24 -9.33
CA ALA A 515 -1.99 7.21 -8.59
C ALA A 515 -1.50 8.61 -8.16
N HIS A 516 -1.66 9.62 -9.01
CA HIS A 516 -1.37 11.01 -8.64
C HIS A 516 -2.27 11.47 -7.49
N TYR A 517 -3.58 11.24 -7.63
CA TYR A 517 -4.54 11.69 -6.65
C TYR A 517 -4.43 10.93 -5.34
N ALA A 518 -4.07 9.65 -5.32
CA ALA A 518 -3.82 8.92 -4.08
C ALA A 518 -2.77 9.62 -3.21
N ASN A 519 -1.68 10.11 -3.81
CA ASN A 519 -0.66 10.89 -3.09
C ASN A 519 -1.17 12.27 -2.65
N ILE A 520 -1.95 12.95 -3.50
CA ILE A 520 -2.59 14.24 -3.16
C ILE A 520 -3.56 14.05 -1.99
N ASP A 521 -4.40 13.03 -2.04
CA ASP A 521 -5.40 12.70 -1.04
C ASP A 521 -4.74 12.37 0.30
N LYS A 522 -3.67 11.57 0.27
CA LYS A 522 -2.81 11.27 1.43
C LYS A 522 -2.24 12.55 2.06
N ALA A 523 -1.68 13.45 1.26
CA ALA A 523 -1.13 14.72 1.74
C ALA A 523 -2.22 15.60 2.37
N LEU A 524 -3.37 15.74 1.73
CA LEU A 524 -4.50 16.51 2.27
C LEU A 524 -5.09 15.87 3.54
N ASN A 525 -5.10 14.53 3.64
CA ASN A 525 -5.56 13.81 4.83
C ASN A 525 -4.62 14.01 6.01
N LYS A 526 -3.31 13.94 5.78
CA LYS A 526 -2.27 14.17 6.80
C LYS A 526 -2.41 15.55 7.46
N HIS A 527 -2.79 16.55 6.68
CA HIS A 527 -2.94 17.94 7.11
C HIS A 527 -4.40 18.39 7.24
N SER A 528 -5.33 17.44 7.40
CA SER A 528 -6.76 17.74 7.46
C SER A 528 -7.08 18.61 8.67
N GLY A 529 -7.72 19.75 8.44
CA GLY A 529 -8.23 20.62 9.50
C GLY A 529 -7.27 21.70 9.99
N GLU A 530 -6.12 21.85 9.36
CA GLU A 530 -5.14 22.88 9.74
C GLU A 530 -5.54 24.29 9.31
N GLY A 531 -6.53 24.44 8.41
CA GLY A 531 -6.92 25.74 7.85
C GLY A 531 -5.85 26.34 6.93
N LYS A 532 -5.08 25.47 6.26
CA LYS A 532 -3.90 25.80 5.47
C LYS A 532 -4.22 25.92 3.99
N ARG A 533 -3.38 26.66 3.24
CA ARG A 533 -3.53 26.86 1.80
C ARG A 533 -2.59 25.94 1.03
N PHE A 534 -3.19 25.08 0.22
CA PHE A 534 -2.53 24.12 -0.65
C PHE A 534 -2.57 24.59 -2.10
N VAL A 535 -1.45 24.45 -2.79
CA VAL A 535 -1.37 24.60 -4.25
C VAL A 535 -0.91 23.29 -4.86
N ILE A 536 -1.73 22.72 -5.75
CA ILE A 536 -1.40 21.55 -6.54
C ILE A 536 -0.87 22.05 -7.89
N THR A 537 0.39 21.74 -8.19
CA THR A 537 1.11 22.15 -9.39
C THR A 537 1.33 20.93 -10.30
N TYR A 538 0.52 20.83 -11.35
CA TYR A 538 0.53 19.70 -12.28
C TYR A 538 0.42 20.18 -13.72
N GLY A 539 0.90 19.37 -14.66
CA GLY A 539 0.63 19.55 -16.07
C GLY A 539 -0.86 19.77 -16.31
N ALA A 540 -1.21 20.79 -17.08
CA ALA A 540 -2.58 21.26 -17.23
C ALA A 540 -3.56 20.17 -17.68
N GLY A 541 -3.09 19.14 -18.41
CA GLY A 541 -3.88 17.97 -18.79
C GLY A 541 -4.45 17.16 -17.60
N HIS A 542 -3.79 17.16 -16.43
CA HIS A 542 -4.26 16.44 -15.24
C HIS A 542 -5.30 17.22 -14.43
N LYS A 543 -5.44 18.54 -14.67
CA LYS A 543 -6.21 19.46 -13.84
C LYS A 543 -7.67 19.05 -13.69
N TYR A 544 -8.35 18.74 -14.80
CA TYR A 544 -9.77 18.41 -14.76
C TYR A 544 -10.06 17.18 -13.87
N TRP A 545 -9.18 16.18 -13.94
CA TRP A 545 -9.33 14.93 -13.21
C TRP A 545 -9.10 15.14 -11.72
N ILE A 546 -8.02 15.85 -11.35
CA ILE A 546 -7.74 16.24 -9.97
C ILE A 546 -8.90 17.05 -9.38
N LEU A 547 -9.43 18.03 -10.13
CA LEU A 547 -10.58 18.83 -9.70
C LEU A 547 -11.84 18.00 -9.49
N GLN A 548 -12.09 16.98 -10.32
CA GLN A 548 -13.23 16.07 -10.15
C GLN A 548 -13.16 15.31 -8.82
N GLU A 549 -12.00 14.79 -8.45
CA GLU A 549 -11.83 14.09 -7.19
C GLU A 549 -11.85 15.04 -5.98
N LEU A 550 -11.18 16.19 -6.07
CA LEU A 550 -11.21 17.21 -5.01
C LEU A 550 -12.64 17.69 -4.71
N ARG A 551 -13.52 17.79 -5.71
CA ARG A 551 -14.93 18.19 -5.52
C ARG A 551 -15.74 17.17 -4.70
N LYS A 552 -15.26 15.92 -4.58
CA LYS A 552 -15.88 14.91 -3.71
C LYS A 552 -15.51 15.11 -2.24
N ARG A 553 -14.44 15.87 -1.96
CA ARG A 553 -13.99 16.15 -0.60
C ARG A 553 -14.84 17.24 0.05
N GLN A 554 -15.20 17.01 1.31
CA GLN A 554 -15.99 17.95 2.11
C GLN A 554 -15.15 18.74 3.13
N ASP A 555 -13.88 18.34 3.34
CA ASP A 555 -12.93 18.89 4.31
C ASP A 555 -12.04 20.02 3.75
N ILE A 556 -12.25 20.40 2.49
CA ILE A 556 -11.52 21.46 1.81
C ILE A 556 -12.46 22.49 1.18
N THR A 557 -11.91 23.65 0.85
CA THR A 557 -12.52 24.68 0.01
C THR A 557 -11.68 24.83 -1.25
N ILE A 558 -12.25 24.54 -2.42
CA ILE A 558 -11.54 24.73 -3.69
C ILE A 558 -11.59 26.21 -4.07
N ILE A 559 -10.42 26.81 -4.29
CA ILE A 559 -10.27 28.20 -4.70
C ILE A 559 -9.91 28.23 -6.19
N ASN A 560 -10.63 29.07 -6.95
CA ASN A 560 -10.38 29.23 -8.38
C ASN A 560 -9.01 29.89 -8.60
N ALA A 561 -8.18 29.31 -9.47
CA ALA A 561 -6.87 29.81 -9.82
C ALA A 561 -6.92 31.06 -10.73
N LYS A 562 -7.95 31.19 -11.58
CA LYS A 562 -8.04 32.25 -12.60
C LYS A 562 -7.85 33.68 -12.06
N PRO A 563 -8.44 34.09 -10.91
CA PRO A 563 -8.25 35.44 -10.35
C PRO A 563 -6.80 35.79 -9.99
N PHE A 564 -5.91 34.82 -9.78
CA PHE A 564 -4.50 35.09 -9.49
C PHE A 564 -3.70 35.52 -10.73
N PHE A 565 -4.22 35.24 -11.92
CA PHE A 565 -3.62 35.65 -13.20
C PHE A 565 -4.19 36.97 -13.74
N ASN A 566 -5.40 37.37 -13.32
CA ASN A 566 -6.04 38.63 -13.75
C ASN A 566 -5.30 39.90 -13.26
N LYS A 567 -4.37 39.75 -12.31
CA LYS A 567 -3.67 40.88 -11.68
C LYS A 567 -2.45 41.35 -12.47
N PHE A 568 -2.03 40.61 -13.50
CA PHE A 568 -0.75 40.80 -14.19
C PHE A 568 -0.81 40.50 -15.69
#